data_AF-X0KHK8-F1
#
_entry.id   AF-X0KHK8-F1
#
_cell.length_a   1.000
_cell.length_b   1.000
_cell.length_c   1.000
_cell.angle_alpha   90.00
_cell.angle_beta   90.00
_cell.angle_gamma   90.00
#
_symmetry.space_group_name_H-M   'P 1'
#
loop_
_entity.id
_entity.type
_entity.pdbx_description
1 polymer ?
#
loop_
_entity_poly.entity_id
_entity_poly.type
_entity_poly.pdbx_seq_one_letter_code
_entity_poly.pdbx_strand_id
1 'polypeptide(L)'
;MHEIYSQAQEVLIYLGKSDPSVHGAIGSMRWLDWKLMPLYARQFLLSSNIGMARFFVERWTDMKPMNPEDFNWDALINLLTRPWFQRTWVIQEAVIPQHAQVICGDQSISWAKFLRVVDAIKHYQSSVKTIPGYHSIYDTISSLDLMRTARSNRHPRIYILGQWWYRPLLTRRPMEGQEDSKLLDLILMSRRYKCTYPHDKIFGMLGVTGEDTSSELLKPDYNISPMDAYRNFVLWEIKNNRSFRVLGTSSQKTSRHRSSPSWVPDFNKLDPIESLTGPLFSGSGIDASAGLPMEVRESSDGTMLHIKGSVVDTIHTVGKKSFTDRSTRISKCHQQDERLSVYDQLQVNRGMIEEARDIWLEATKGLARGLGPGPGDRIFDTTATSGRPLPGRSISPGWEPFLRVLFGDISVGSKYSMFIKEISTSFLRLTLAEDKLPKEYAKGEAVFAIKALGFFAAIAQSRRFARTHMGLAGYVPMRAKRGDLVVVLYGSKVPFVVREQEHGRYSLVGECYMDGIMSGEGIRFAKYENRDIELTLV
;
A
#
# COMPACT_ATOMS: atom_id res chain seq x y z
N MET A 1 -19.51 -20.36 -8.17
CA MET A 1 -18.58 -19.70 -9.12
C MET A 1 -17.18 -20.30 -9.08
N HIS A 2 -16.54 -20.34 -7.91
CA HIS A 2 -15.19 -20.91 -7.80
C HIS A 2 -15.11 -22.38 -8.26
N GLU A 3 -16.06 -23.22 -7.84
CA GLU A 3 -16.18 -24.63 -8.27
C GLU A 3 -16.28 -24.74 -9.80
N ILE A 4 -17.15 -23.92 -10.40
CA ILE A 4 -17.38 -23.87 -11.85
C ILE A 4 -16.08 -23.58 -12.60
N TYR A 5 -15.37 -22.49 -12.27
CA TYR A 5 -14.14 -22.14 -12.98
C TYR A 5 -12.97 -23.07 -12.67
N SER A 6 -12.96 -23.72 -11.50
CA SER A 6 -11.92 -24.68 -11.15
C SER A 6 -12.03 -25.98 -11.95
N GLN A 7 -13.24 -26.34 -12.37
CA GLN A 7 -13.54 -27.55 -13.16
C GLN A 7 -13.61 -27.25 -14.67
N ALA A 8 -13.60 -25.98 -15.07
CA ALA A 8 -13.65 -25.59 -16.47
C ALA A 8 -12.37 -26.01 -17.20
N GLN A 9 -12.53 -26.69 -18.34
CA GLN A 9 -11.40 -27.04 -19.23
C GLN A 9 -10.73 -25.79 -19.80
N GLU A 10 -11.54 -24.81 -20.21
CA GLU A 10 -11.08 -23.52 -20.71
C GLU A 10 -12.11 -22.43 -20.40
N VAL A 11 -11.63 -21.23 -20.05
CA VAL A 11 -12.47 -20.05 -19.87
C VAL A 11 -12.21 -19.02 -20.97
N LEU A 12 -13.28 -18.66 -21.68
CA LEU A 12 -13.24 -17.65 -22.73
C LEU A 12 -13.65 -16.29 -22.16
N ILE A 13 -12.66 -15.41 -21.99
CA ILE A 13 -12.83 -14.04 -21.53
C ILE A 13 -13.22 -13.17 -22.73
N TYR A 14 -14.50 -12.88 -22.88
CA TYR A 14 -15.01 -12.07 -23.98
C TYR A 14 -15.06 -10.58 -23.63
N LEU A 15 -14.23 -9.76 -24.30
CA LEU A 15 -14.13 -8.32 -24.08
C LEU A 15 -15.12 -7.48 -24.93
N GLY A 16 -15.95 -8.13 -25.75
CA GLY A 16 -16.93 -7.49 -26.61
C GLY A 16 -16.63 -7.64 -28.10
N LYS A 17 -17.51 -7.04 -28.92
CA LYS A 17 -17.37 -7.01 -30.38
C LYS A 17 -16.12 -6.18 -30.76
N SER A 18 -15.49 -6.55 -31.88
CA SER A 18 -14.50 -5.67 -32.49
C SER A 18 -15.22 -4.45 -33.07
N ASP A 19 -14.74 -3.27 -32.73
CA ASP A 19 -15.14 -2.00 -33.32
C ASP A 19 -13.89 -1.23 -33.76
N PRO A 20 -14.03 -0.17 -34.58
CA PRO A 20 -12.88 0.52 -35.14
C PRO A 20 -11.88 1.03 -34.08
N SER A 21 -12.32 1.29 -32.85
CA SER A 21 -11.46 1.81 -31.78
C SER A 21 -10.49 0.79 -31.20
N VAL A 22 -10.75 -0.51 -31.37
CA VAL A 22 -9.92 -1.63 -30.87
C VAL A 22 -9.41 -2.52 -32.00
N HIS A 23 -9.62 -2.12 -33.25
CA HIS A 23 -9.14 -2.86 -34.41
C HIS A 23 -7.61 -3.02 -34.34
N GLY A 24 -7.13 -4.25 -34.54
CA GLY A 24 -5.71 -4.56 -34.42
C GLY A 24 -5.16 -4.64 -32.99
N ALA A 25 -5.93 -4.32 -31.93
CA ALA A 25 -5.40 -4.29 -30.55
C ALA A 25 -4.80 -5.64 -30.10
N ILE A 26 -5.48 -6.75 -30.37
CA ILE A 26 -4.98 -8.10 -30.05
C ILE A 26 -3.75 -8.46 -30.90
N GLY A 27 -3.73 -8.05 -32.17
CA GLY A 27 -2.57 -8.19 -33.04
C GLY A 27 -1.36 -7.42 -32.50
N SER A 28 -1.58 -6.17 -32.09
CA SER A 28 -0.62 -5.30 -31.41
C SER A 28 -0.07 -5.94 -30.13
N MET A 29 -0.91 -6.58 -29.31
CA MET A 29 -0.44 -7.30 -28.12
C MET A 29 0.46 -8.50 -28.49
N ARG A 30 0.11 -9.28 -29.51
CA ARG A 30 0.95 -10.40 -29.97
C ARG A 30 2.30 -9.91 -30.50
N TRP A 31 2.30 -8.81 -31.24
CA TRP A 31 3.53 -8.17 -31.72
C TRP A 31 4.39 -7.63 -30.56
N LEU A 32 3.76 -6.99 -29.56
CA LEU A 32 4.43 -6.51 -28.35
C LEU A 32 5.02 -7.65 -27.52
N ASP A 33 4.30 -8.77 -27.37
CA ASP A 33 4.80 -9.96 -26.66
C ASP A 33 6.13 -10.41 -27.25
N TRP A 34 6.25 -10.43 -28.59
CA TRP A 34 7.50 -10.72 -29.29
C TRP A 34 8.54 -9.62 -29.16
N LYS A 35 8.16 -8.37 -29.44
CA LYS A 35 9.08 -7.22 -29.46
C LYS A 35 9.70 -6.95 -28.08
N LEU A 36 8.92 -7.16 -27.02
CA LEU A 36 9.32 -6.98 -25.64
C LEU A 36 9.87 -8.27 -25.01
N MET A 37 10.08 -9.35 -25.78
CA MET A 37 10.77 -10.56 -25.30
C MET A 37 12.09 -10.29 -24.55
N PRO A 38 12.93 -9.33 -24.99
CA PRO A 38 14.13 -8.97 -24.26
C PRO A 38 13.86 -8.46 -22.83
N LEU A 39 12.70 -7.80 -22.57
CA LEU A 39 12.22 -7.40 -21.23
C LEU A 39 12.15 -8.60 -20.29
N TYR A 40 11.48 -9.66 -20.75
CA TYR A 40 11.29 -10.89 -19.98
C TYR A 40 12.61 -11.65 -19.79
N ALA A 41 13.46 -11.71 -20.82
CA ALA A 41 14.76 -12.38 -20.76
C ALA A 41 15.74 -11.69 -19.78
N ARG A 42 15.74 -10.36 -19.66
CA ARG A 42 16.57 -9.64 -18.66
C ARG A 42 16.14 -9.94 -17.24
N GLN A 43 14.84 -9.94 -16.96
CA GLN A 43 14.32 -10.23 -15.62
C GLN A 43 14.69 -11.65 -15.18
N PHE A 44 14.79 -12.58 -16.14
CA PHE A 44 15.33 -13.93 -15.99
C PHE A 44 16.87 -13.95 -15.81
N LEU A 45 17.65 -13.19 -16.60
CA LEU A 45 19.12 -13.23 -16.59
C LEU A 45 19.78 -12.50 -15.40
N LEU A 46 19.29 -11.31 -15.03
CA LEU A 46 19.81 -10.53 -13.88
C LEU A 46 19.70 -11.26 -12.56
N SER A 47 18.85 -12.27 -12.53
CA SER A 47 18.46 -12.96 -11.33
C SER A 47 18.97 -14.40 -11.27
N SER A 48 19.65 -14.86 -12.33
CA SER A 48 20.22 -16.22 -12.41
C SER A 48 21.73 -16.28 -12.10
N ASN A 49 22.40 -15.16 -11.77
CA ASN A 49 23.86 -15.09 -11.55
C ASN A 49 24.72 -15.71 -12.70
N ILE A 50 24.18 -15.81 -13.91
CA ILE A 50 24.89 -16.31 -15.09
C ILE A 50 25.68 -15.14 -15.68
N GLY A 51 26.99 -15.32 -15.93
CA GLY A 51 27.91 -14.30 -16.45
C GLY A 51 27.51 -13.61 -17.77
N MET A 52 26.45 -14.09 -18.43
CA MET A 52 25.79 -13.47 -19.60
C MET A 52 24.93 -12.25 -19.24
N ALA A 53 24.62 -11.99 -17.96
CA ALA A 53 23.82 -10.85 -17.54
C ALA A 53 24.42 -9.51 -18.00
N ARG A 54 25.74 -9.38 -18.00
CA ARG A 54 26.44 -8.17 -18.46
C ARG A 54 26.27 -7.92 -19.97
N PHE A 55 26.32 -8.98 -20.77
CA PHE A 55 26.18 -8.92 -22.24
C PHE A 55 24.78 -8.48 -22.68
N PHE A 56 23.73 -8.94 -21.99
CA PHE A 56 22.35 -8.50 -22.26
C PHE A 56 22.02 -7.15 -21.64
N VAL A 57 22.66 -6.76 -20.52
CA VAL A 57 22.51 -5.41 -19.92
C VAL A 57 23.08 -4.33 -20.84
N GLU A 58 24.19 -4.59 -21.53
CA GLU A 58 24.82 -3.65 -22.48
C GLU A 58 24.00 -3.45 -23.77
N ARG A 59 23.31 -4.50 -24.28
CA ARG A 59 22.43 -4.37 -25.46
C ARG A 59 21.08 -3.70 -25.15
N TRP A 60 20.83 -3.40 -23.87
CA TRP A 60 19.55 -2.95 -23.32
C TRP A 60 19.46 -1.44 -23.07
N THR A 61 20.60 -0.76 -22.96
CA THR A 61 20.67 0.71 -23.00
C THR A 61 20.20 1.28 -24.35
N ASP A 62 19.92 0.43 -25.34
CA ASP A 62 19.58 0.79 -26.72
C ASP A 62 18.14 0.42 -27.14
N MET A 63 17.22 0.11 -26.21
CA MET A 63 15.81 -0.05 -26.62
C MET A 63 15.28 1.28 -27.16
N LYS A 64 15.16 1.33 -28.49
CA LYS A 64 14.69 2.52 -29.19
C LYS A 64 13.21 2.79 -28.85
N PRO A 65 12.83 4.06 -28.68
CA PRO A 65 11.43 4.44 -28.60
C PRO A 65 10.65 3.86 -29.78
N MET A 66 9.48 3.30 -29.49
CA MET A 66 8.54 2.92 -30.55
C MET A 66 8.07 4.18 -31.28
N ASN A 67 8.17 4.17 -32.60
CA ASN A 67 7.67 5.26 -33.43
C ASN A 67 6.15 5.14 -33.58
N PRO A 68 5.40 6.26 -33.66
CA PRO A 68 3.96 6.23 -33.90
C PRO A 68 3.56 5.50 -35.19
N GLU A 69 4.45 5.48 -36.18
CA GLU A 69 4.27 4.77 -37.46
C GLU A 69 4.33 3.25 -37.31
N ASP A 70 5.11 2.74 -36.33
CA ASP A 70 5.26 1.31 -36.09
C ASP A 70 4.14 0.74 -35.20
N PHE A 71 3.56 1.58 -34.33
CA PHE A 71 2.61 1.12 -33.31
C PHE A 71 1.68 2.22 -32.82
N ASN A 72 0.37 1.94 -32.90
CA ASN A 72 -0.66 2.78 -32.32
C ASN A 72 -1.07 2.27 -30.92
N TRP A 73 -0.87 3.10 -29.89
CA TRP A 73 -1.26 2.81 -28.50
C TRP A 73 -2.76 2.90 -28.25
N ASP A 74 -3.49 3.67 -29.06
CA ASP A 74 -4.91 3.98 -28.82
C ASP A 74 -5.77 2.71 -28.80
N ALA A 75 -5.55 1.79 -29.75
CA ALA A 75 -6.31 0.55 -29.84
C ALA A 75 -6.12 -0.33 -28.58
N LEU A 76 -4.91 -0.35 -28.04
CA LEU A 76 -4.59 -1.10 -26.83
C LEU A 76 -5.16 -0.44 -25.57
N ILE A 77 -5.09 0.89 -25.50
CA ILE A 77 -5.67 1.68 -24.42
C ILE A 77 -7.19 1.47 -24.39
N ASN A 78 -7.85 1.59 -25.53
CA ASN A 78 -9.29 1.36 -25.69
C ASN A 78 -9.71 -0.08 -25.35
N LEU A 79 -8.82 -1.06 -25.57
CA LEU A 79 -9.05 -2.44 -25.15
C LEU A 79 -8.99 -2.55 -23.61
N LEU A 80 -7.98 -1.95 -22.98
CA LEU A 80 -7.75 -2.01 -21.54
C LEU A 80 -8.71 -1.11 -20.73
N THR A 81 -9.43 -0.19 -21.36
CA THR A 81 -10.50 0.59 -20.72
C THR A 81 -11.87 -0.10 -20.78
N ARG A 82 -11.97 -1.30 -21.39
CA ARG A 82 -13.25 -2.01 -21.49
C ARG A 82 -13.87 -2.33 -20.13
N PRO A 83 -15.22 -2.32 -20.02
CA PRO A 83 -15.92 -2.53 -18.75
C PRO A 83 -15.60 -3.84 -18.03
N TRP A 84 -15.16 -4.88 -18.76
CA TRP A 84 -14.80 -6.17 -18.17
C TRP A 84 -13.74 -6.02 -17.06
N PHE A 85 -12.70 -5.20 -17.28
CA PHE A 85 -11.62 -4.98 -16.30
C PHE A 85 -12.07 -4.32 -15.00
N GLN A 86 -13.28 -3.76 -14.97
CA GLN A 86 -13.83 -3.06 -13.81
C GLN A 86 -14.70 -3.95 -12.92
N ARG A 87 -14.97 -5.21 -13.27
CA ARG A 87 -15.97 -6.04 -12.55
C ARG A 87 -15.33 -6.98 -11.53
N THR A 88 -15.87 -7.05 -10.32
CA THR A 88 -15.25 -7.85 -9.23
C THR A 88 -15.13 -9.34 -9.57
N TRP A 89 -16.18 -9.93 -10.15
CA TRP A 89 -16.21 -11.36 -10.49
C TRP A 89 -15.20 -11.79 -11.56
N VAL A 90 -14.69 -10.86 -12.36
CA VAL A 90 -13.75 -11.20 -13.43
C VAL A 90 -12.39 -11.66 -12.90
N ILE A 91 -12.09 -11.36 -11.63
CA ILE A 91 -10.91 -11.88 -10.96
C ILE A 91 -11.01 -13.41 -10.86
N GLN A 92 -12.17 -13.97 -10.51
CA GLN A 92 -12.36 -15.42 -10.50
C GLN A 92 -12.26 -16.02 -11.91
N GLU A 93 -12.88 -15.37 -12.90
CA GLU A 93 -12.82 -15.77 -14.32
C GLU A 93 -11.38 -15.87 -14.84
N ALA A 94 -10.51 -14.97 -14.40
CA ALA A 94 -9.13 -14.87 -14.90
C ALA A 94 -8.10 -15.65 -14.08
N VAL A 95 -8.32 -15.79 -12.77
CA VAL A 95 -7.34 -16.36 -11.84
C VAL A 95 -7.55 -17.87 -11.65
N ILE A 96 -8.80 -18.30 -11.49
CA ILE A 96 -9.13 -19.69 -11.10
C ILE A 96 -8.81 -20.72 -12.19
N PRO A 97 -9.21 -20.56 -13.47
CA PRO A 97 -9.11 -21.63 -14.46
C PRO A 97 -7.64 -21.91 -14.86
N GLN A 98 -7.33 -23.17 -15.17
CA GLN A 98 -5.99 -23.54 -15.66
C GLN A 98 -5.71 -22.94 -17.04
N HIS A 99 -6.70 -22.92 -17.93
CA HIS A 99 -6.60 -22.33 -19.26
C HIS A 99 -7.63 -21.22 -19.44
N ALA A 100 -7.15 -20.04 -19.86
CA ALA A 100 -8.00 -18.89 -20.14
C ALA A 100 -7.53 -18.17 -21.41
N GLN A 101 -8.49 -17.77 -22.23
CA GLN A 101 -8.27 -17.07 -23.49
C GLN A 101 -9.08 -15.78 -23.53
N VAL A 102 -8.42 -14.67 -23.85
CA VAL A 102 -9.06 -13.38 -24.10
C VAL A 102 -9.51 -13.33 -25.55
N ILE A 103 -10.75 -12.90 -25.78
CA ILE A 103 -11.37 -12.77 -27.09
C ILE A 103 -11.93 -11.36 -27.25
N CYS A 104 -11.64 -10.71 -28.37
CA CYS A 104 -12.26 -9.46 -28.79
C CYS A 104 -12.58 -9.55 -30.28
N GLY A 105 -13.88 -9.55 -30.63
CA GLY A 105 -14.34 -9.88 -31.98
C GLY A 105 -13.90 -11.27 -32.43
N ASP A 106 -13.18 -11.33 -33.56
CA ASP A 106 -12.63 -12.53 -34.20
C ASP A 106 -11.19 -12.85 -33.74
N GLN A 107 -10.57 -12.00 -32.92
CA GLN A 107 -9.19 -12.14 -32.48
C GLN A 107 -9.10 -12.67 -31.04
N SER A 108 -8.05 -13.45 -30.75
CA SER A 108 -7.83 -14.03 -29.42
C SER A 108 -6.38 -14.05 -28.94
N ILE A 109 -6.16 -14.05 -27.63
CA ILE A 109 -4.83 -14.20 -27.04
C ILE A 109 -4.94 -14.94 -25.71
N SER A 110 -4.02 -15.87 -25.45
CA SER A 110 -3.98 -16.57 -24.15
C SER A 110 -3.79 -15.57 -23.01
N TRP A 111 -4.49 -15.78 -21.89
CA TRP A 111 -4.42 -14.89 -20.72
C TRP A 111 -3.00 -14.69 -20.19
N ALA A 112 -2.17 -15.74 -20.20
CA ALA A 112 -0.77 -15.64 -19.78
C ALA A 112 0.03 -14.64 -20.65
N LYS A 113 -0.09 -14.72 -21.98
CA LYS A 113 0.52 -13.72 -22.89
C LYS A 113 -0.03 -12.32 -22.67
N PHE A 114 -1.33 -12.20 -22.45
CA PHE A 114 -1.97 -10.92 -22.15
C PHE A 114 -1.35 -10.24 -20.92
N LEU A 115 -1.23 -10.96 -19.80
CA LEU A 115 -0.63 -10.46 -18.57
C LEU A 115 0.86 -10.12 -18.73
N ARG A 116 1.63 -10.91 -19.49
CA ARG A 116 3.03 -10.60 -19.79
C ARG A 116 3.18 -9.26 -20.51
N VAL A 117 2.39 -9.05 -21.57
CA VAL A 117 2.41 -7.81 -22.35
C VAL A 117 2.07 -6.61 -21.47
N VAL A 118 1.08 -6.73 -20.60
CA VAL A 118 0.70 -5.65 -19.67
C VAL A 118 1.83 -5.31 -18.68
N ASP A 119 2.51 -6.32 -18.14
CA ASP A 119 3.67 -6.10 -17.27
C ASP A 119 4.82 -5.44 -18.05
N ALA A 120 5.08 -5.86 -19.28
CA ALA A 120 6.07 -5.26 -20.16
C ALA A 120 5.77 -3.79 -20.49
N ILE A 121 4.50 -3.46 -20.71
CA ILE A 121 4.02 -2.08 -20.93
C ILE A 121 4.31 -1.20 -19.71
N LYS A 122 4.04 -1.71 -18.50
CA LYS A 122 4.37 -1.00 -17.25
C LYS A 122 5.86 -0.72 -17.13
N HIS A 123 6.71 -1.69 -17.47
CA HIS A 123 8.16 -1.51 -17.48
C HIS A 123 8.59 -0.49 -18.55
N TYR A 124 8.07 -0.59 -19.77
CA TYR A 124 8.35 0.33 -20.87
C TYR A 124 7.98 1.78 -20.51
N GLN A 125 6.79 1.99 -19.94
CA GLN A 125 6.32 3.29 -19.44
C GLN A 125 7.31 3.91 -18.43
N SER A 126 7.87 3.08 -17.55
CA SER A 126 8.78 3.53 -16.49
C SER A 126 10.20 3.82 -16.98
N SER A 127 10.70 3.02 -17.93
CA SER A 127 12.13 2.93 -18.23
C SER A 127 12.52 3.47 -19.61
N VAL A 128 11.58 3.60 -20.56
CA VAL A 128 11.90 3.91 -21.96
C VAL A 128 11.22 5.20 -22.43
N LYS A 129 9.90 5.20 -22.59
CA LYS A 129 9.14 6.36 -23.10
C LYS A 129 7.73 6.37 -22.51
N THR A 130 7.23 7.57 -22.24
CA THR A 130 5.85 7.79 -21.82
C THR A 130 4.91 7.37 -22.96
N ILE A 131 3.99 6.48 -22.65
CA ILE A 131 2.88 6.05 -23.48
C ILE A 131 1.77 7.10 -23.35
N PRO A 132 1.34 7.72 -24.47
CA PRO A 132 0.21 8.64 -24.47
C PRO A 132 -1.04 7.98 -23.89
N GLY A 133 -1.81 8.65 -23.05
CA GLY A 133 -3.05 8.10 -22.50
C GLY A 133 -2.88 6.98 -21.47
N TYR A 134 -1.64 6.65 -21.05
CA TYR A 134 -1.38 5.61 -20.02
C TYR A 134 -2.12 5.87 -18.70
N HIS A 135 -2.36 7.14 -18.35
CA HIS A 135 -3.11 7.51 -17.15
C HIS A 135 -4.53 6.90 -17.13
N SER A 136 -5.15 6.68 -18.30
CA SER A 136 -6.49 6.12 -18.42
C SER A 136 -6.56 4.63 -18.12
N ILE A 137 -5.43 3.93 -18.22
CA ILE A 137 -5.31 2.48 -18.01
C ILE A 137 -4.49 2.12 -16.77
N TYR A 138 -3.97 3.11 -16.03
CA TYR A 138 -3.17 2.88 -14.82
C TYR A 138 -3.90 1.96 -13.83
N ASP A 139 -5.18 2.24 -13.59
CA ASP A 139 -6.01 1.44 -12.69
C ASP A 139 -6.23 0.01 -13.20
N THR A 140 -6.44 -0.16 -14.51
CA THR A 140 -6.53 -1.48 -15.14
C THR A 140 -5.22 -2.24 -14.99
N ILE A 141 -4.08 -1.59 -15.19
CA ILE A 141 -2.76 -2.23 -15.06
C ILE A 141 -2.53 -2.69 -13.60
N SER A 142 -2.83 -1.84 -12.61
CA SER A 142 -2.76 -2.21 -11.19
C SER A 142 -3.70 -3.38 -10.83
N SER A 143 -4.88 -3.40 -11.45
CA SER A 143 -5.88 -4.47 -11.32
C SER A 143 -5.37 -5.79 -11.91
N LEU A 144 -4.70 -5.75 -13.06
CA LEU A 144 -4.08 -6.91 -13.69
C LEU A 144 -2.86 -7.43 -12.92
N ASP A 145 -2.13 -6.56 -12.24
CA ASP A 145 -1.05 -6.95 -11.32
C ASP A 145 -1.57 -7.81 -10.15
N LEU A 146 -2.74 -7.48 -9.59
CA LEU A 146 -3.43 -8.30 -8.60
C LEU A 146 -3.74 -9.69 -9.17
N MET A 147 -4.42 -9.74 -10.32
CA MET A 147 -4.79 -11.01 -10.95
C MET A 147 -3.56 -11.87 -11.28
N ARG A 148 -2.49 -11.24 -11.76
CA ARG A 148 -1.22 -11.92 -12.04
C ARG A 148 -0.62 -12.55 -10.78
N THR A 149 -0.55 -11.80 -9.68
CA THR A 149 0.00 -12.29 -8.41
C THR A 149 -0.84 -13.47 -7.88
N ALA A 150 -2.17 -13.29 -7.81
CA ALA A 150 -3.08 -14.35 -7.34
C ALA A 150 -3.01 -15.61 -8.22
N ARG A 151 -2.94 -15.44 -9.55
CA ARG A 151 -2.78 -16.56 -10.49
C ARG A 151 -1.42 -17.25 -10.35
N SER A 152 -0.35 -16.52 -10.07
CA SER A 152 0.99 -17.09 -9.90
C SER A 152 1.07 -17.96 -8.64
N ASN A 153 0.39 -17.56 -7.57
CA ASN A 153 0.28 -18.36 -6.34
C ASN A 153 -0.53 -19.64 -6.59
N ARG A 154 -1.66 -19.54 -7.30
CA ARG A 154 -2.53 -20.69 -7.58
C ARG A 154 -1.96 -21.68 -8.60
N HIS A 155 -1.30 -21.17 -9.64
CA HIS A 155 -0.82 -21.95 -10.79
C HIS A 155 0.70 -21.76 -11.01
N PRO A 156 1.56 -22.14 -10.04
CA PRO A 156 3.00 -21.85 -10.11
C PRO A 156 3.68 -22.52 -11.31
N ARG A 157 3.16 -23.66 -11.79
CA ARG A 157 3.70 -24.40 -12.94
C ARG A 157 3.36 -23.79 -14.31
N ILE A 158 2.39 -22.87 -14.39
CA ILE A 158 1.99 -22.26 -15.67
C ILE A 158 2.91 -21.08 -16.04
N TYR A 159 3.50 -20.42 -15.04
CA TYR A 159 4.37 -19.25 -15.21
C TYR A 159 5.87 -19.60 -15.06
N ILE A 160 6.37 -20.49 -15.91
CA ILE A 160 7.78 -20.97 -15.85
C ILE A 160 8.82 -19.94 -16.35
N LEU A 161 8.42 -18.77 -16.86
CA LEU A 161 9.34 -17.73 -17.37
C LEU A 161 9.43 -16.48 -16.47
N GLY A 162 9.74 -16.64 -15.18
CA GLY A 162 9.84 -15.52 -14.23
C GLY A 162 10.63 -15.79 -12.95
N GLN A 163 10.70 -14.76 -12.10
CA GLN A 163 11.60 -14.61 -10.92
C GLN A 163 11.54 -15.72 -9.84
N TRP A 164 10.62 -16.66 -9.96
CA TRP A 164 10.19 -17.53 -8.89
C TRP A 164 10.93 -18.87 -8.83
N TRP A 165 11.57 -19.30 -9.93
CA TRP A 165 12.20 -20.62 -10.03
C TRP A 165 13.55 -20.72 -9.31
N TYR A 166 14.31 -19.62 -9.19
CA TYR A 166 15.68 -19.63 -8.66
C TYR A 166 15.83 -19.00 -7.26
N ARG A 167 14.77 -18.40 -6.69
CA ARG A 167 14.77 -17.89 -5.30
C ARG A 167 15.22 -18.95 -4.27
N PRO A 168 14.81 -20.23 -4.41
CA PRO A 168 15.31 -21.32 -3.57
C PRO A 168 16.81 -21.60 -3.77
N LEU A 169 17.31 -21.47 -5.00
CA LEU A 169 18.72 -21.72 -5.35
C LEU A 169 19.68 -20.64 -4.79
N LEU A 170 19.24 -19.38 -4.67
CA LEU A 170 20.12 -18.26 -4.29
C LEU A 170 20.11 -17.92 -2.80
N THR A 171 19.02 -18.21 -2.08
CA THR A 171 18.85 -17.68 -0.71
C THR A 171 19.24 -18.66 0.39
N ARG A 172 19.49 -19.94 0.08
CA ARG A 172 19.73 -21.04 1.06
C ARG A 172 18.71 -21.09 2.21
N ARG A 173 17.60 -20.35 2.10
CA ARG A 173 16.46 -20.46 2.99
C ARG A 173 15.55 -21.52 2.39
N PRO A 174 15.05 -22.48 3.20
CA PRO A 174 13.96 -23.33 2.75
C PRO A 174 12.80 -22.45 2.23
N MET A 175 11.95 -23.00 1.37
CA MET A 175 10.64 -22.39 1.05
C MET A 175 9.82 -22.30 2.34
N GLU A 176 10.13 -21.30 3.17
CA GLU A 176 9.30 -20.88 4.27
C GLU A 176 8.01 -20.37 3.64
N GLY A 177 6.91 -21.01 4.03
CA GLY A 177 5.65 -21.11 3.30
C GLY A 177 5.30 -19.89 2.47
N GLN A 178 5.03 -20.14 1.18
CA GLN A 178 4.34 -19.18 0.34
C GLN A 178 2.98 -18.92 1.01
N GLU A 179 2.87 -17.88 1.85
CA GLU A 179 1.58 -17.54 2.45
C GLU A 179 0.64 -17.26 1.28
N ASP A 180 -0.42 -18.07 1.17
CA ASP A 180 -1.47 -17.87 0.18
C ASP A 180 -1.92 -16.41 0.21
N SER A 181 -2.37 -15.89 -0.93
CA SER A 181 -2.94 -14.55 -0.97
C SER A 181 -4.09 -14.45 0.02
N LYS A 182 -3.84 -13.79 1.15
CA LYS A 182 -4.83 -13.62 2.22
C LYS A 182 -6.05 -12.90 1.68
N LEU A 183 -7.21 -13.28 2.15
CA LEU A 183 -8.49 -12.76 1.73
C LEU A 183 -8.54 -11.24 1.93
N LEU A 184 -8.05 -10.74 3.06
CA LEU A 184 -7.95 -9.30 3.31
C LEU A 184 -7.11 -8.57 2.24
N ASP A 185 -5.96 -9.12 1.85
CA ASP A 185 -5.11 -8.53 0.81
C ASP A 185 -5.84 -8.46 -0.53
N LEU A 186 -6.52 -9.54 -0.91
CA LEU A 186 -7.31 -9.58 -2.14
C LEU A 186 -8.43 -8.53 -2.13
N ILE A 187 -9.18 -8.41 -1.02
CA ILE A 187 -10.26 -7.43 -0.86
C ILE A 187 -9.73 -5.99 -0.96
N LEU A 188 -8.61 -5.69 -0.29
CA LEU A 188 -8.01 -4.35 -0.31
C LEU A 188 -7.49 -4.00 -1.70
N MET A 189 -6.87 -4.95 -2.39
CA MET A 189 -6.37 -4.76 -3.76
C MET A 189 -7.50 -4.69 -4.79
N SER A 190 -8.64 -5.37 -4.55
CA SER A 190 -9.81 -5.35 -5.44
C SER A 190 -10.81 -4.23 -5.12
N ARG A 191 -10.49 -3.32 -4.19
CA ARG A 191 -11.41 -2.25 -3.74
C ARG A 191 -11.97 -1.38 -4.86
N ARG A 192 -11.23 -1.18 -5.95
CA ARG A 192 -11.63 -0.33 -7.10
C ARG A 192 -12.60 -1.02 -8.06
N TYR A 193 -12.75 -2.34 -7.98
CA TYR A 193 -13.64 -3.07 -8.87
C TYR A 193 -15.10 -2.79 -8.53
N LYS A 194 -15.93 -2.57 -9.53
CA LYS A 194 -17.36 -2.39 -9.42
C LYS A 194 -18.04 -3.73 -9.11
N CYS A 195 -19.08 -3.67 -8.29
CA CYS A 195 -19.97 -4.77 -7.99
C CYS A 195 -21.41 -4.28 -8.08
N THR A 196 -22.31 -5.14 -8.55
CA THR A 196 -23.75 -4.86 -8.53
C THR A 196 -24.27 -4.93 -7.11
N TYR A 197 -23.87 -5.99 -6.38
CA TYR A 197 -24.16 -6.16 -4.96
C TYR A 197 -22.91 -5.86 -4.14
N PRO A 198 -22.97 -4.93 -3.18
CA PRO A 198 -21.90 -4.66 -2.21
C PRO A 198 -21.22 -5.89 -1.60
N HIS A 199 -21.99 -6.93 -1.28
CA HIS A 199 -21.50 -8.19 -0.70
C HIS A 199 -20.37 -8.85 -1.51
N ASP A 200 -20.38 -8.66 -2.84
CA ASP A 200 -19.40 -9.23 -3.76
C ASP A 200 -17.98 -8.73 -3.51
N LYS A 201 -17.81 -7.62 -2.77
CA LYS A 201 -16.50 -7.18 -2.30
C LYS A 201 -15.75 -8.25 -1.53
N ILE A 202 -16.50 -9.08 -0.79
CA ILE A 202 -15.96 -10.22 -0.04
C ILE A 202 -16.21 -11.50 -0.81
N PHE A 203 -17.47 -11.78 -1.17
CA PHE A 203 -17.86 -13.06 -1.76
C PHE A 203 -17.18 -13.33 -3.11
N GLY A 204 -16.87 -12.27 -3.87
CA GLY A 204 -16.11 -12.36 -5.11
C GLY A 204 -14.65 -12.79 -4.92
N MET A 205 -14.09 -12.70 -3.71
CA MET A 205 -12.69 -13.07 -3.42
C MET A 205 -12.53 -14.42 -2.74
N LEU A 206 -13.60 -15.01 -2.18
CA LEU A 206 -13.55 -16.29 -1.48
C LEU A 206 -12.99 -17.44 -2.34
N GLY A 207 -13.29 -17.45 -3.64
CA GLY A 207 -12.78 -18.47 -4.56
C GLY A 207 -11.31 -18.28 -4.99
N VAL A 208 -10.73 -17.12 -4.68
CA VAL A 208 -9.41 -16.70 -5.15
C VAL A 208 -8.35 -16.91 -4.08
N THR A 209 -8.70 -16.70 -2.80
CA THR A 209 -7.80 -16.95 -1.68
C THR A 209 -7.49 -18.44 -1.52
N GLY A 210 -6.33 -18.74 -0.93
CA GLY A 210 -5.98 -20.09 -0.46
C GLY A 210 -6.36 -20.36 0.99
N GLU A 211 -6.88 -19.37 1.71
CA GLU A 211 -7.33 -19.53 3.10
C GLU A 211 -8.62 -20.37 3.20
N ASP A 212 -8.81 -21.02 4.35
CA ASP A 212 -10.03 -21.79 4.62
C ASP A 212 -11.24 -20.86 4.77
N THR A 213 -12.14 -20.92 3.78
CA THR A 213 -13.36 -20.12 3.73
C THR A 213 -14.61 -20.90 4.12
N SER A 214 -14.47 -22.10 4.72
CA SER A 214 -15.59 -22.97 5.11
C SER A 214 -16.41 -22.47 6.31
N SER A 215 -15.95 -21.40 6.98
CA SER A 215 -16.67 -20.81 8.12
C SER A 215 -18.06 -20.31 7.74
N GLU A 216 -19.04 -20.57 8.60
CA GLU A 216 -20.42 -20.04 8.46
C GLU A 216 -20.45 -18.49 8.38
N LEU A 217 -19.45 -17.79 8.93
CA LEU A 217 -19.34 -16.33 8.82
C LEU A 217 -19.10 -15.85 7.38
N LEU A 218 -18.47 -16.66 6.54
CA LEU A 218 -18.14 -16.30 5.16
C LEU A 218 -19.11 -16.89 4.14
N LYS A 219 -20.09 -17.67 4.59
CA LYS A 219 -21.09 -18.27 3.71
C LYS A 219 -21.84 -17.16 2.96
N PRO A 220 -21.88 -17.19 1.61
CA PRO A 220 -22.56 -16.17 0.85
C PRO A 220 -24.06 -16.12 1.16
N ASP A 221 -24.48 -15.03 1.80
CA ASP A 221 -25.88 -14.71 2.06
C ASP A 221 -26.16 -13.27 1.60
N TYR A 222 -27.06 -13.12 0.63
CA TYR A 222 -27.45 -11.84 0.07
C TYR A 222 -28.73 -11.27 0.73
N ASN A 223 -29.34 -12.01 1.67
CA ASN A 223 -30.52 -11.56 2.41
C ASN A 223 -30.16 -10.64 3.58
N ILE A 224 -28.92 -10.73 4.09
CA ILE A 224 -28.40 -9.83 5.13
C ILE A 224 -27.96 -8.49 4.55
N SER A 225 -27.82 -7.46 5.39
CA SER A 225 -27.29 -6.19 4.92
C SER A 225 -25.82 -6.32 4.51
N PRO A 226 -25.31 -5.48 3.58
CA PRO A 226 -23.89 -5.47 3.24
C PRO A 226 -22.97 -5.27 4.45
N MET A 227 -23.39 -4.46 5.42
CA MET A 227 -22.60 -4.19 6.62
C MET A 227 -22.54 -5.40 7.54
N ASP A 228 -23.57 -6.24 7.58
CA ASP A 228 -23.54 -7.51 8.32
C ASP A 228 -22.57 -8.49 7.67
N ALA A 229 -22.56 -8.59 6.33
CA ALA A 229 -21.58 -9.39 5.61
C ALA A 229 -20.14 -8.90 5.88
N TYR A 230 -19.95 -7.58 5.93
CA TYR A 230 -18.65 -6.96 6.24
C TYR A 230 -18.23 -7.24 7.68
N ARG A 231 -19.16 -7.14 8.63
CA ARG A 231 -18.94 -7.50 10.03
C ARG A 231 -18.51 -8.95 10.17
N ASN A 232 -19.23 -9.87 9.53
CA ASN A 232 -18.93 -11.30 9.60
C ASN A 232 -17.52 -11.60 9.06
N PHE A 233 -17.11 -10.95 7.97
CA PHE A 233 -15.74 -11.05 7.46
C PHE A 233 -14.70 -10.49 8.44
N VAL A 234 -14.93 -9.31 9.03
CA VAL A 234 -14.01 -8.72 10.02
C VAL A 234 -13.83 -9.66 11.21
N LEU A 235 -14.91 -10.25 11.71
CA LEU A 235 -14.86 -11.21 12.81
C LEU A 235 -14.14 -12.50 12.42
N TRP A 236 -14.37 -13.00 11.20
CA TRP A 236 -13.65 -14.14 10.66
C TRP A 236 -12.15 -13.85 10.58
N GLU A 237 -11.74 -12.71 10.03
CA GLU A 237 -10.33 -12.31 9.91
C GLU A 237 -9.66 -12.23 11.28
N ILE A 238 -10.32 -11.60 12.27
CA ILE A 238 -9.79 -11.51 13.64
C ILE A 238 -9.66 -12.90 14.27
N LYS A 239 -10.67 -13.77 14.14
CA LYS A 239 -10.70 -15.09 14.80
C LYS A 239 -9.78 -16.11 14.12
N ASN A 240 -9.81 -16.18 12.79
CA ASN A 240 -9.06 -17.12 11.96
C ASN A 240 -7.58 -16.75 11.89
N ASN A 241 -7.30 -15.49 11.51
CA ASN A 241 -5.93 -15.03 11.27
C ASN A 241 -5.25 -14.45 12.52
N ARG A 242 -5.98 -14.39 13.65
CA ARG A 242 -5.49 -13.84 14.94
C ARG A 242 -4.83 -12.48 14.77
N SER A 243 -5.48 -11.62 13.97
CA SER A 243 -4.91 -10.34 13.53
C SER A 243 -5.92 -9.20 13.59
N PHE A 244 -5.49 -8.06 14.12
CA PHE A 244 -6.24 -6.81 14.07
C PHE A 244 -5.97 -5.96 12.83
N ARG A 245 -5.26 -6.50 11.82
CA ARG A 245 -4.91 -5.76 10.61
C ARG A 245 -6.13 -5.17 9.89
N VAL A 246 -7.25 -5.89 9.86
CA VAL A 246 -8.50 -5.41 9.25
C VAL A 246 -9.03 -4.14 9.92
N LEU A 247 -8.79 -3.95 11.22
CA LEU A 247 -9.19 -2.74 11.94
C LEU A 247 -8.39 -1.49 11.49
N GLY A 248 -7.21 -1.68 10.90
CA GLY A 248 -6.43 -0.58 10.32
C GLY A 248 -7.08 0.02 9.08
N THR A 249 -8.01 -0.70 8.46
CA THR A 249 -8.68 -0.25 7.24
C THR A 249 -9.74 0.79 7.58
N SER A 250 -9.49 2.03 7.18
CA SER A 250 -10.39 3.16 7.44
C SER A 250 -11.34 3.39 6.26
N SER A 251 -12.57 3.81 6.55
CA SER A 251 -13.57 4.16 5.54
C SER A 251 -14.39 5.38 5.97
N GLN A 252 -14.85 6.19 5.01
CA GLN A 252 -15.76 7.29 5.31
C GLN A 252 -17.19 6.78 5.43
N LYS A 253 -17.67 6.56 6.66
CA LYS A 253 -19.08 6.24 6.88
C LYS A 253 -19.95 7.48 6.61
N THR A 254 -20.78 7.41 5.57
CA THR A 254 -21.75 8.48 5.25
C THR A 254 -22.84 8.58 6.34
N SER A 255 -23.49 9.74 6.47
CA SER A 255 -24.52 10.00 7.50
C SER A 255 -25.64 8.96 7.59
N ARG A 256 -26.00 8.30 6.48
CA ARG A 256 -27.01 7.22 6.42
C ARG A 256 -26.56 5.88 7.02
N HIS A 257 -25.26 5.69 7.26
CA HIS A 257 -24.66 4.44 7.77
C HIS A 257 -24.05 4.59 9.17
N ARG A 258 -24.42 5.64 9.93
CA ARG A 258 -23.95 5.86 11.30
C ARG A 258 -24.36 4.77 12.29
N SER A 259 -25.31 3.90 11.94
CA SER A 259 -25.72 2.76 12.76
C SER A 259 -24.78 1.55 12.68
N SER A 260 -23.80 1.54 11.77
CA SER A 260 -22.86 0.42 11.65
C SER A 260 -21.62 0.63 12.53
N PRO A 261 -21.12 -0.43 13.20
CA PRO A 261 -20.08 -0.26 14.19
C PRO A 261 -18.75 0.26 13.65
N SER A 262 -18.10 1.24 14.29
CA SER A 262 -16.91 1.92 13.76
C SER A 262 -15.74 0.98 13.39
N TRP A 263 -15.66 -0.18 14.03
CA TRP A 263 -14.67 -1.22 13.77
C TRP A 263 -14.95 -2.05 12.51
N VAL A 264 -16.13 -1.91 11.90
CA VAL A 264 -16.49 -2.52 10.62
C VAL A 264 -16.28 -1.51 9.49
N PRO A 265 -15.30 -1.72 8.59
CA PRO A 265 -15.06 -0.87 7.43
C PRO A 265 -16.14 -1.05 6.36
N ASP A 266 -16.44 0.01 5.61
CA ASP A 266 -17.18 -0.09 4.35
C ASP A 266 -16.21 -0.44 3.22
N PHE A 267 -16.16 -1.71 2.83
CA PHE A 267 -15.28 -2.22 1.76
C PHE A 267 -15.63 -1.68 0.36
N ASN A 268 -16.77 -1.00 0.18
CA ASN A 268 -17.04 -0.24 -1.06
C ASN A 268 -16.42 1.15 -1.07
N LYS A 269 -16.16 1.73 0.11
CA LYS A 269 -15.73 3.13 0.28
C LYS A 269 -14.54 3.23 1.23
N LEU A 270 -13.53 2.39 0.98
CA LEU A 270 -12.27 2.45 1.70
C LEU A 270 -11.51 3.73 1.35
N ASP A 271 -10.85 4.30 2.36
CA ASP A 271 -9.86 5.33 2.12
C ASP A 271 -8.68 4.73 1.34
N PRO A 272 -7.96 5.53 0.55
CA PRO A 272 -6.72 5.10 -0.08
C PRO A 272 -5.57 5.03 0.95
N ILE A 273 -5.81 4.50 2.15
CA ILE A 273 -4.78 4.19 3.14
C ILE A 273 -4.01 2.94 2.67
N GLU A 274 -2.69 3.01 2.72
CA GLU A 274 -1.81 1.85 2.67
C GLU A 274 -1.60 1.35 4.10
N SER A 275 -1.92 0.09 4.39
CA SER A 275 -1.84 -0.43 5.76
C SER A 275 -0.38 -0.47 6.24
N LEU A 276 -0.13 0.01 7.47
CA LEU A 276 1.17 -0.05 8.15
C LEU A 276 1.62 -1.48 8.46
N THR A 277 0.72 -2.46 8.33
CA THR A 277 1.02 -3.89 8.46
C THR A 277 0.89 -4.63 7.12
N GLY A 278 0.72 -3.90 6.02
CA GLY A 278 0.67 -4.44 4.67
C GLY A 278 2.04 -4.80 4.10
N PRO A 279 2.09 -5.35 2.88
CA PRO A 279 3.32 -5.86 2.26
C PRO A 279 4.47 -4.86 2.21
N LEU A 280 4.18 -3.57 2.01
CA LEU A 280 5.17 -2.48 1.97
C LEU A 280 5.97 -2.33 3.27
N PHE A 281 5.36 -2.66 4.41
CA PHE A 281 5.96 -2.58 5.75
C PHE A 281 6.21 -3.97 6.36
N SER A 282 6.00 -5.04 5.58
CA SER A 282 6.22 -6.42 6.03
C SER A 282 7.72 -6.70 6.26
N GLY A 283 8.03 -7.39 7.36
CA GLY A 283 9.43 -7.69 7.75
C GLY A 283 10.10 -6.64 8.64
N SER A 284 9.39 -5.57 9.00
CA SER A 284 9.88 -4.47 9.85
C SER A 284 10.06 -4.81 11.33
N GLY A 285 9.79 -6.05 11.76
CA GLY A 285 9.91 -6.46 13.17
C GLY A 285 8.99 -5.69 14.14
N ILE A 286 8.02 -4.91 13.62
CA ILE A 286 7.11 -4.09 14.42
C ILE A 286 6.16 -4.98 15.22
N ASP A 287 6.11 -4.72 16.52
CA ASP A 287 5.15 -5.30 17.45
C ASP A 287 4.88 -4.32 18.60
N ALA A 288 3.93 -3.41 18.37
CA ALA A 288 3.51 -2.43 19.36
C ALA A 288 2.98 -3.08 20.67
N SER A 289 2.42 -4.29 20.58
CA SER A 289 1.85 -5.01 21.72
C SER A 289 2.86 -5.76 22.58
N ALA A 290 4.14 -5.82 22.17
CA ALA A 290 5.20 -6.55 22.87
C ALA A 290 4.84 -8.03 23.14
N GLY A 291 4.17 -8.70 22.21
CA GLY A 291 3.74 -10.09 22.32
C GLY A 291 2.60 -10.35 23.31
N LEU A 292 1.89 -9.30 23.79
CA LEU A 292 0.72 -9.50 24.65
C LEU A 292 -0.39 -10.26 23.91
N PRO A 293 -1.11 -11.17 24.60
CA PRO A 293 -2.09 -12.04 23.95
C PRO A 293 -3.32 -11.26 23.48
N MET A 294 -3.84 -11.64 22.32
CA MET A 294 -5.08 -11.07 21.78
C MET A 294 -6.30 -11.57 22.56
N GLU A 295 -7.03 -10.64 23.18
CA GLU A 295 -8.29 -10.90 23.86
C GLU A 295 -9.40 -10.08 23.19
N VAL A 296 -10.36 -10.76 22.55
CA VAL A 296 -11.46 -10.13 21.81
C VAL A 296 -12.78 -10.86 22.04
N ARG A 297 -13.84 -10.10 22.29
CA ARG A 297 -15.21 -10.61 22.46
C ARG A 297 -16.20 -9.70 21.74
N GLU A 298 -17.23 -10.28 21.15
CA GLU A 298 -18.32 -9.53 20.52
C GLU A 298 -19.51 -9.48 21.48
N SER A 299 -20.24 -8.36 21.48
CA SER A 299 -21.50 -8.26 22.22
C SER A 299 -22.59 -9.15 21.62
N SER A 300 -23.57 -9.55 22.43
CA SER A 300 -24.67 -10.43 22.00
C SER A 300 -25.53 -9.85 20.88
N ASP A 301 -25.59 -8.53 20.77
CA ASP A 301 -26.32 -7.81 19.72
C ASP A 301 -25.47 -7.54 18.45
N GLY A 302 -24.19 -7.92 18.45
CA GLY A 302 -23.27 -7.76 17.32
C GLY A 302 -22.91 -6.30 17.00
N THR A 303 -23.18 -5.36 17.91
CA THR A 303 -22.91 -3.94 17.70
C THR A 303 -21.58 -3.49 18.29
N MET A 304 -21.04 -4.22 19.27
CA MET A 304 -19.84 -3.83 19.99
C MET A 304 -18.76 -4.90 19.95
N LEU A 305 -17.51 -4.45 19.87
CA LEU A 305 -16.33 -5.31 19.94
C LEU A 305 -15.51 -4.92 21.17
N HIS A 306 -15.40 -5.83 22.13
CA HIS A 306 -14.63 -5.70 23.34
C HIS A 306 -13.19 -6.17 23.08
N ILE A 307 -12.22 -5.28 23.24
CA ILE A 307 -10.80 -5.57 23.04
C ILE A 307 -10.00 -5.05 24.22
N LYS A 308 -9.06 -5.86 24.73
CA LYS A 308 -8.12 -5.40 25.74
C LYS A 308 -6.99 -4.59 25.12
N GLY A 309 -6.64 -3.47 25.75
CA GLY A 309 -5.53 -2.64 25.31
C GLY A 309 -5.04 -1.70 26.41
N SER A 310 -4.04 -0.90 26.10
CA SER A 310 -3.55 0.14 27.00
C SER A 310 -3.59 1.51 26.32
N VAL A 311 -4.04 2.53 27.06
CA VAL A 311 -3.95 3.92 26.62
C VAL A 311 -2.53 4.43 26.83
N VAL A 312 -1.86 4.77 25.74
CA VAL A 312 -0.50 5.30 25.79
C VAL A 312 -0.56 6.81 26.03
N ASP A 313 -1.22 7.55 25.13
CA ASP A 313 -1.24 9.01 25.18
C ASP A 313 -2.51 9.61 24.56
N THR A 314 -2.64 10.92 24.66
CA THR A 314 -3.68 11.72 24.02
C THR A 314 -3.08 12.62 22.95
N ILE A 315 -3.75 12.71 21.79
CA ILE A 315 -3.35 13.59 20.69
C ILE A 315 -3.52 15.05 21.10
N HIS A 316 -2.43 15.81 21.08
CA HIS A 316 -2.43 17.24 21.40
C HIS A 316 -2.66 18.10 20.14
N THR A 317 -1.90 17.84 19.07
CA THR A 317 -1.96 18.63 17.84
C THR A 317 -2.01 17.70 16.64
N VAL A 318 -2.88 18.01 15.68
CA VAL A 318 -2.95 17.35 14.37
C VAL A 318 -2.74 18.41 13.30
N GLY A 319 -1.86 18.14 12.34
CA GLY A 319 -1.65 18.98 11.18
C GLY A 319 -2.92 19.16 10.35
N LYS A 320 -2.95 20.22 9.54
CA LYS A 320 -4.06 20.53 8.64
C LYS A 320 -3.80 20.02 7.23
N LYS A 321 -2.53 19.88 6.83
CA LYS A 321 -2.14 19.44 5.49
C LYS A 321 -2.06 17.92 5.41
N SER A 322 -2.37 17.39 4.24
CA SER A 322 -2.34 15.96 3.93
C SER A 322 -1.62 15.72 2.62
N PHE A 323 -1.15 14.50 2.43
CA PHE A 323 -0.46 14.13 1.20
C PHE A 323 -1.38 14.30 -0.01
N THR A 324 -0.87 14.94 -1.05
CA THR A 324 -1.58 15.19 -2.31
C THR A 324 -0.91 14.36 -3.41
N ASP A 325 -1.68 13.41 -3.97
CA ASP A 325 -1.23 12.53 -5.06
C ASP A 325 -1.60 13.07 -6.45
N ARG A 326 -0.84 12.62 -7.46
CA ARG A 326 -0.99 12.90 -8.90
C ARG A 326 -2.45 12.80 -9.38
N SER A 327 -3.20 11.81 -8.89
CA SER A 327 -4.60 11.55 -9.24
C SER A 327 -5.57 12.69 -8.86
N THR A 328 -5.29 13.42 -7.78
CA THR A 328 -6.17 14.52 -7.30
C THR A 328 -6.07 15.80 -8.13
N ARG A 329 -5.02 15.96 -8.96
CA ARG A 329 -4.89 17.09 -9.91
C ARG A 329 -5.60 16.86 -11.24
N ILE A 330 -5.74 15.61 -11.68
CA ILE A 330 -6.32 15.28 -13.00
C ILE A 330 -7.80 15.68 -13.07
N SER A 331 -8.50 15.81 -11.93
CA SER A 331 -9.86 16.34 -11.90
C SER A 331 -9.97 17.85 -12.09
N LYS A 332 -8.86 18.60 -12.15
CA LYS A 332 -8.89 20.08 -12.20
C LYS A 332 -8.11 20.75 -13.34
N CYS A 333 -7.24 20.05 -14.07
CA CYS A 333 -6.54 20.64 -15.22
C CYS A 333 -6.70 19.79 -16.49
N HIS A 334 -7.43 20.33 -17.47
CA HIS A 334 -7.23 19.99 -18.87
C HIS A 334 -5.94 20.68 -19.35
N GLN A 335 -4.78 20.06 -19.16
CA GLN A 335 -3.55 20.47 -19.84
C GLN A 335 -2.50 19.36 -19.86
N GLN A 336 -1.64 19.43 -20.87
CA GLN A 336 -0.79 18.38 -21.44
C GLN A 336 -0.03 17.51 -20.43
N ASP A 337 0.15 16.26 -20.86
CA ASP A 337 0.75 15.09 -20.21
C ASP A 337 2.28 15.26 -19.96
N GLU A 338 2.70 16.38 -19.35
CA GLU A 338 4.09 16.57 -18.95
C GLU A 338 4.40 15.79 -17.66
N ARG A 339 5.51 15.05 -17.67
CA ARG A 339 6.04 14.35 -16.50
C ARG A 339 6.27 15.38 -15.38
N LEU A 340 5.44 15.37 -14.34
CA LEU A 340 5.84 15.94 -13.05
C LEU A 340 7.06 15.15 -12.58
N SER A 341 8.20 15.83 -12.53
CA SER A 341 9.42 15.29 -11.97
C SER A 341 9.21 14.95 -10.49
N VAL A 342 10.10 14.14 -9.91
CA VAL A 342 10.12 13.86 -8.46
C VAL A 342 10.13 15.17 -7.67
N TYR A 343 10.80 16.18 -8.20
CA TYR A 343 10.84 17.52 -7.64
C TYR A 343 9.45 18.17 -7.59
N ASP A 344 8.68 18.12 -8.67
CA ASP A 344 7.34 18.71 -8.69
C ASP A 344 6.41 18.05 -7.67
N GLN A 345 6.55 16.74 -7.46
CA GLN A 345 5.77 16.00 -6.45
C GLN A 345 6.16 16.38 -5.01
N LEU A 346 7.45 16.59 -4.75
CA LEU A 346 7.93 17.08 -3.47
C LEU A 346 7.49 18.54 -3.23
N GLN A 347 7.57 19.40 -4.25
CA GLN A 347 7.11 20.79 -4.17
C GLN A 347 5.61 20.89 -3.90
N VAL A 348 4.79 20.01 -4.49
CA VAL A 348 3.35 19.90 -4.19
C VAL A 348 3.12 19.64 -2.70
N ASN A 349 3.94 18.78 -2.09
CA ASN A 349 3.80 18.37 -0.70
C ASN A 349 4.69 19.17 0.27
N ARG A 350 5.45 20.17 -0.21
CA ARG A 350 6.38 20.98 0.59
C ARG A 350 5.72 21.56 1.83
N GLY A 351 4.54 22.15 1.64
CA GLY A 351 3.81 22.75 2.74
C GLY A 351 3.44 21.75 3.85
N MET A 352 3.13 20.50 3.50
CA MET A 352 2.84 19.43 4.46
C MET A 352 4.10 19.03 5.23
N ILE A 353 5.23 18.96 4.54
CA ILE A 353 6.53 18.57 5.13
C ILE A 353 7.01 19.66 6.10
N GLU A 354 6.85 20.93 5.74
CA GLU A 354 7.12 22.07 6.63
C GLU A 354 6.23 22.03 7.89
N GLU A 355 4.93 21.74 7.73
CA GLU A 355 4.03 21.59 8.88
C GLU A 355 4.43 20.40 9.78
N ALA A 356 4.79 19.25 9.19
CA ALA A 356 5.25 18.08 9.92
C ALA A 356 6.53 18.39 10.74
N ARG A 357 7.47 19.14 10.14
CA ARG A 357 8.69 19.61 10.84
C ARG A 357 8.33 20.46 12.05
N ASP A 358 7.44 21.43 11.89
CA ASP A 358 7.09 22.36 12.96
C ASP A 358 6.37 21.63 14.11
N ILE A 359 5.47 20.69 13.78
CA ILE A 359 4.81 19.82 14.77
C ILE A 359 5.85 18.96 15.51
N TRP A 360 6.81 18.38 14.79
CA TRP A 360 7.87 17.56 15.38
C TRP A 360 8.77 18.37 16.33
N LEU A 361 9.16 19.59 15.95
CA LEU A 361 9.96 20.48 16.80
C LEU A 361 9.24 20.85 18.11
N GLU A 362 7.92 21.04 18.06
CA GLU A 362 7.14 21.29 19.29
C GLU A 362 7.01 20.02 20.16
N ALA A 363 6.94 18.84 19.54
CA ALA A 363 6.90 17.57 20.26
C ALA A 363 8.20 17.31 21.04
N THR A 364 9.36 17.58 20.42
CA THR A 364 10.68 17.39 21.05
C THR A 364 10.93 18.34 22.21
N LYS A 365 10.39 19.56 22.17
CA LYS A 365 10.40 20.48 23.33
C LYS A 365 9.64 19.91 24.54
N GLY A 366 8.56 19.15 24.31
CA GLY A 366 7.79 18.48 25.36
C GLY A 366 8.57 17.33 26.01
N LEU A 367 9.22 16.50 25.18
CA LEU A 367 10.08 15.41 25.61
C LEU A 367 11.27 15.90 26.47
N ALA A 368 11.88 17.03 26.08
CA ALA A 368 12.97 17.66 26.86
C ALA A 368 12.54 18.17 28.26
N ARG A 369 11.24 18.25 28.54
CA ARG A 369 10.69 18.61 29.86
C ARG A 369 10.35 17.39 30.74
N GLY A 370 10.72 16.18 30.30
CA GLY A 370 10.49 14.94 31.06
C GLY A 370 9.06 14.39 30.99
N LEU A 371 8.27 14.82 30.01
CA LEU A 371 6.85 14.42 29.84
C LEU A 371 6.67 13.05 29.17
N GLY A 372 7.73 12.29 28.92
CA GLY A 372 7.66 11.03 28.17
C GLY A 372 8.78 10.05 28.54
N PRO A 373 8.90 8.94 27.77
CA PRO A 373 9.93 7.93 27.96
C PRO A 373 11.32 8.53 28.20
N GLY A 374 11.93 8.25 29.36
CA GLY A 374 13.33 8.55 29.59
C GLY A 374 14.20 7.90 28.50
N PRO A 375 15.37 8.47 28.15
CA PRO A 375 16.13 8.09 26.97
C PRO A 375 16.83 6.73 27.14
N GLY A 376 16.06 5.66 27.03
CA GLY A 376 16.59 4.36 26.63
C GLY A 376 16.76 4.39 25.12
N ASP A 377 18.00 4.63 24.67
CA ASP A 377 18.50 4.47 23.30
C ASP A 377 17.49 4.77 22.17
N ARG A 378 17.34 6.07 21.78
CA ARG A 378 17.06 6.56 20.40
C ARG A 378 16.58 8.01 20.26
N ILE A 379 16.54 8.79 21.32
CA ILE A 379 16.15 10.20 21.27
C ILE A 379 17.16 11.01 22.10
N PHE A 380 17.55 12.17 21.60
CA PHE A 380 18.50 13.18 22.15
C PHE A 380 19.98 13.04 21.74
N ASP A 381 20.34 13.81 20.71
CA ASP A 381 21.32 14.88 20.92
C ASP A 381 20.94 16.06 20.00
N THR A 382 20.07 16.95 20.48
CA THR A 382 19.73 18.20 19.78
C THR A 382 20.31 19.36 20.56
N THR A 383 21.58 19.67 20.31
CA THR A 383 22.10 21.03 20.51
C THR A 383 21.47 21.95 19.45
N ALA A 384 20.21 22.30 19.66
CA ALA A 384 19.50 23.26 18.82
C ALA A 384 19.83 24.69 19.31
N THR A 385 20.95 25.24 18.84
CA THR A 385 21.15 26.69 18.82
C THR A 385 20.81 27.24 17.44
N SER A 386 19.78 28.09 17.42
CA SER A 386 19.54 29.18 16.44
C SER A 386 19.35 28.87 14.95
N GLY A 387 18.77 27.72 14.57
CA GLY A 387 18.03 27.61 13.29
C GLY A 387 18.80 27.94 11.99
N ARG A 388 20.14 27.92 12.01
CA ARG A 388 20.99 28.05 10.81
C ARG A 388 22.17 27.06 10.90
N PRO A 389 22.46 26.27 9.86
CA PRO A 389 23.61 25.38 9.86
C PRO A 389 24.92 26.18 9.72
N LEU A 390 25.90 25.90 10.59
CA LEU A 390 27.27 26.39 10.49
C LEU A 390 28.09 25.49 9.54
N PRO A 391 28.75 26.03 8.51
CA PRO A 391 29.63 25.26 7.64
C PRO A 391 31.01 25.17 8.29
N GLY A 392 31.39 24.02 8.84
CA GLY A 392 32.76 23.87 9.36
C GLY A 392 33.08 22.66 10.23
N ARG A 393 32.12 21.80 10.57
CA ARG A 393 32.41 20.49 11.19
C ARG A 393 31.58 19.40 10.52
N SER A 394 32.21 18.24 10.36
CA SER A 394 31.61 16.98 9.91
C SER A 394 30.18 16.81 10.45
N ILE A 395 29.19 16.90 9.54
CA ILE A 395 27.76 16.54 9.69
C ILE A 395 27.13 16.92 11.04
N SER A 396 26.45 18.08 11.11
CA SER A 396 25.52 18.38 12.21
C SER A 396 24.34 17.38 12.23
N PRO A 397 23.92 16.79 13.38
CA PRO A 397 23.05 15.60 13.44
C PRO A 397 21.53 15.90 13.49
N GLY A 398 21.08 17.14 13.24
CA GLY A 398 19.74 17.58 13.70
C GLY A 398 18.51 17.05 12.95
N TRP A 399 18.63 16.54 11.71
CA TRP A 399 17.47 16.21 10.87
C TRP A 399 17.15 14.72 10.80
N GLU A 400 18.11 13.85 11.09
CA GLU A 400 17.93 12.40 10.98
C GLU A 400 16.76 11.88 11.83
N PRO A 401 16.58 12.32 13.09
CA PRO A 401 15.43 11.90 13.89
C PRO A 401 14.09 12.34 13.26
N PHE A 402 13.99 13.57 12.76
CA PHE A 402 12.79 14.04 12.08
C PHE A 402 12.48 13.19 10.84
N LEU A 403 13.49 12.91 10.01
CA LEU A 403 13.33 12.14 8.79
C LEU A 403 12.95 10.68 9.09
N ARG A 404 13.48 10.09 10.17
CA ARG A 404 13.04 8.77 10.65
C ARG A 404 11.54 8.76 10.94
N VAL A 405 11.02 9.79 11.63
CA VAL A 405 9.58 9.92 11.89
C VAL A 405 8.80 10.18 10.60
N LEU A 406 9.32 11.03 9.71
CA LEU A 406 8.67 11.41 8.47
C LEU A 406 8.53 10.23 7.49
N PHE A 407 9.49 9.32 7.48
CA PHE A 407 9.48 8.13 6.61
C PHE A 407 8.97 6.86 7.30
N GLY A 408 8.81 6.85 8.63
CA GLY A 408 8.25 5.71 9.36
C GLY A 408 9.24 4.60 9.69
N ASP A 409 10.35 4.94 10.36
CA ASP A 409 11.44 4.04 10.79
C ASP A 409 11.72 2.84 9.86
N ILE A 410 12.06 3.13 8.60
CA ILE A 410 12.45 2.15 7.57
C ILE A 410 13.79 1.44 7.94
N SER A 411 14.39 1.76 9.10
CA SER A 411 15.68 1.22 9.53
C SER A 411 15.61 -0.22 10.05
N VAL A 412 14.43 -0.77 10.28
CA VAL A 412 14.29 -2.13 10.81
C VAL A 412 14.16 -3.12 9.65
N GLY A 413 15.28 -3.58 9.09
CA GLY A 413 15.25 -4.81 8.29
C GLY A 413 16.40 -5.08 7.32
N SER A 414 17.26 -4.13 6.95
CA SER A 414 18.38 -4.47 6.05
C SER A 414 19.55 -3.49 6.12
N LYS A 415 20.74 -4.01 5.78
CA LYS A 415 22.10 -3.40 5.77
C LYS A 415 22.26 -2.10 4.95
N TYR A 416 21.33 -1.15 5.06
CA TYR A 416 21.23 0.03 4.21
C TYR A 416 21.29 1.34 5.02
N SER A 417 22.13 1.43 6.05
CA SER A 417 22.31 2.72 6.76
C SER A 417 22.87 3.81 5.82
N MET A 418 23.59 3.43 4.76
CA MET A 418 24.06 4.33 3.70
C MET A 418 22.89 4.96 2.89
N PHE A 419 21.74 4.26 2.84
CA PHE A 419 20.53 4.61 2.08
C PHE A 419 19.74 5.75 2.73
N ILE A 420 19.77 5.87 4.06
CA ILE A 420 19.08 6.96 4.79
C ILE A 420 19.81 8.28 4.54
N LYS A 421 21.15 8.32 4.51
CA LYS A 421 21.89 9.57 4.37
C LYS A 421 21.73 10.23 3.00
N GLU A 422 21.84 9.47 1.90
CA GLU A 422 21.64 9.97 0.54
C GLU A 422 20.19 10.39 0.29
N ILE A 423 19.22 9.58 0.72
CA ILE A 423 17.79 9.91 0.66
C ILE A 423 17.48 11.17 1.46
N SER A 424 17.99 11.26 2.70
CA SER A 424 17.78 12.40 3.59
C SER A 424 18.38 13.68 3.02
N THR A 425 19.60 13.59 2.48
CA THR A 425 20.30 14.74 1.89
C THR A 425 19.58 15.23 0.65
N SER A 426 19.15 14.34 -0.23
CA SER A 426 18.41 14.69 -1.45
C SER A 426 17.01 15.19 -1.12
N PHE A 427 16.30 14.59 -0.17
CA PHE A 427 14.97 15.03 0.26
C PHE A 427 14.99 16.42 0.91
N LEU A 428 15.93 16.69 1.82
CA LEU A 428 16.08 18.01 2.46
C LEU A 428 16.45 19.08 1.43
N ARG A 429 17.38 18.77 0.51
CA ARG A 429 17.75 19.71 -0.56
C ARG A 429 16.59 19.97 -1.52
N LEU A 430 15.86 18.95 -1.95
CA LEU A 430 14.77 19.07 -2.92
C LEU A 430 13.51 19.75 -2.35
N THR A 431 13.28 19.62 -1.04
CA THR A 431 12.04 20.10 -0.40
C THR A 431 12.23 21.43 0.32
N LEU A 432 13.41 21.69 0.91
CA LEU A 432 13.62 22.78 1.86
C LEU A 432 14.71 23.80 1.45
N ALA A 433 15.48 23.59 0.37
CA ALA A 433 16.54 24.51 -0.07
C ALA A 433 16.46 24.85 -1.58
N GLU A 434 16.09 26.11 -1.86
CA GLU A 434 16.18 26.91 -3.10
C GLU A 434 15.73 26.35 -4.47
N ASP A 435 15.09 27.24 -5.24
CA ASP A 435 14.36 27.02 -6.50
C ASP A 435 15.20 26.51 -7.71
N LYS A 436 16.48 26.12 -7.52
CA LYS A 436 17.34 25.57 -8.57
C LYS A 436 18.27 24.47 -8.06
N LEU A 437 17.97 23.23 -8.42
CA LEU A 437 18.84 22.08 -8.17
C LEU A 437 20.06 22.09 -9.12
N PRO A 438 21.29 21.83 -8.65
CA PRO A 438 22.45 21.67 -9.55
C PRO A 438 22.27 20.51 -10.53
N LYS A 439 22.67 20.70 -11.79
CA LYS A 439 22.50 19.74 -12.91
C LYS A 439 23.09 18.34 -12.63
N GLU A 440 24.05 18.26 -11.73
CA GLU A 440 24.76 17.03 -11.34
C GLU A 440 23.86 16.05 -10.56
N TYR A 441 22.88 16.55 -9.80
CA TYR A 441 21.88 15.72 -9.09
C TYR A 441 20.75 15.22 -10.01
N ALA A 442 20.69 15.69 -11.26
CA ALA A 442 19.66 15.31 -12.23
C ALA A 442 19.89 13.94 -12.89
N LYS A 443 21.08 13.33 -12.73
CA LYS A 443 21.44 12.11 -13.50
C LYS A 443 21.86 10.89 -12.68
N GLY A 444 22.30 11.04 -11.43
CA GLY A 444 22.90 9.92 -10.65
C GLY A 444 22.00 9.26 -9.59
N GLU A 445 21.18 10.04 -8.87
CA GLU A 445 20.52 9.61 -7.62
C GLU A 445 18.99 9.61 -7.67
N ALA A 446 18.40 9.94 -8.82
CA ALA A 446 16.95 10.06 -9.00
C ALA A 446 16.20 8.79 -8.57
N VAL A 447 16.80 7.61 -8.79
CA VAL A 447 16.21 6.32 -8.40
C VAL A 447 15.98 6.22 -6.88
N PHE A 448 16.90 6.75 -6.06
CA PHE A 448 16.76 6.73 -4.60
C PHE A 448 15.74 7.75 -4.12
N ALA A 449 15.72 8.95 -4.71
CA ALA A 449 14.70 9.95 -4.42
C ALA A 449 13.28 9.47 -4.79
N ILE A 450 13.13 8.75 -5.92
CA ILE A 450 11.86 8.12 -6.32
C ILE A 450 11.41 7.10 -5.27
N LYS A 451 12.32 6.24 -4.80
CA LYS A 451 12.01 5.24 -3.77
C LYS A 451 11.60 5.90 -2.45
N ALA A 452 12.35 6.92 -2.02
CA ALA A 452 12.04 7.68 -0.81
C ALA A 452 10.66 8.35 -0.88
N LEU A 453 10.37 8.99 -2.01
CA LEU A 453 9.06 9.58 -2.25
C LEU A 453 7.95 8.52 -2.24
N GLY A 454 8.22 7.32 -2.77
CA GLY A 454 7.29 6.18 -2.68
C GLY A 454 6.99 5.76 -1.25
N PHE A 455 8.01 5.65 -0.39
CA PHE A 455 7.81 5.33 1.04
C PHE A 455 7.09 6.45 1.78
N PHE A 456 7.50 7.70 1.58
CA PHE A 456 6.82 8.87 2.15
C PHE A 456 5.35 8.90 1.71
N ALA A 457 5.07 8.71 0.42
CA ALA A 457 3.71 8.65 -0.09
C ALA A 457 2.92 7.53 0.59
N ALA A 458 3.48 6.33 0.71
CA ALA A 458 2.81 5.19 1.34
C ALA A 458 2.42 5.47 2.82
N ILE A 459 3.32 6.06 3.61
CA ILE A 459 3.00 6.37 5.02
C ILE A 459 2.08 7.60 5.15
N ALA A 460 2.27 8.62 4.31
CA ALA A 460 1.56 9.89 4.40
C ALA A 460 0.16 9.87 3.75
N GLN A 461 -0.11 8.92 2.84
CA GLN A 461 -1.37 8.85 2.11
C GLN A 461 -2.56 8.67 3.06
N SER A 462 -3.53 9.59 2.98
CA SER A 462 -4.72 9.60 3.85
C SER A 462 -4.40 9.61 5.36
N ARG A 463 -3.23 10.14 5.72
CA ARG A 463 -2.80 10.41 7.09
C ARG A 463 -2.42 11.88 7.26
N ARG A 464 -2.36 12.34 8.51
CA ARG A 464 -1.89 13.67 8.90
C ARG A 464 -0.82 13.54 9.97
N PHE A 465 0.16 14.43 9.93
CA PHE A 465 1.21 14.45 10.94
C PHE A 465 0.62 14.98 12.26
N ALA A 466 1.01 14.42 13.39
CA ALA A 466 0.49 14.79 14.70
C ALA A 466 1.54 14.65 15.80
N ARG A 467 1.25 15.31 16.92
CA ARG A 467 1.96 15.10 18.19
C ARG A 467 1.00 14.87 19.35
N THR A 468 1.48 14.17 20.35
CA THR A 468 0.73 13.84 21.57
C THR A 468 1.11 14.76 22.74
N HIS A 469 0.52 14.55 23.91
CA HIS A 469 0.82 15.30 25.13
C HIS A 469 2.18 14.95 25.74
N MET A 470 2.61 13.68 25.67
CA MET A 470 3.96 13.25 26.09
C MET A 470 5.07 13.62 25.10
N GLY A 471 4.71 14.18 23.95
CA GLY A 471 5.67 14.59 22.92
C GLY A 471 6.05 13.51 21.91
N LEU A 472 5.27 12.43 21.81
CA LEU A 472 5.36 11.50 20.67
C LEU A 472 4.93 12.22 19.39
N ALA A 473 5.51 11.84 18.25
CA ALA A 473 5.18 12.41 16.95
C ALA A 473 5.12 11.32 15.87
N GLY A 474 4.26 11.53 14.87
CA GLY A 474 4.10 10.60 13.77
C GLY A 474 2.85 10.86 12.93
N TYR A 475 2.33 9.82 12.29
CA TYR A 475 1.18 9.88 11.40
C TYR A 475 -0.06 9.25 12.03
N VAL A 476 -1.15 10.01 12.01
CA VAL A 476 -2.47 9.55 12.46
C VAL A 476 -3.45 9.53 11.29
N PRO A 477 -4.54 8.74 11.38
CA PRO A 477 -5.57 8.74 10.34
C PRO A 477 -6.06 10.15 10.02
N MET A 478 -6.41 10.42 8.75
CA MET A 478 -6.89 11.74 8.34
C MET A 478 -8.08 12.25 9.16
N ARG A 479 -8.86 11.40 9.84
CA ARG A 479 -10.00 11.80 10.68
C ARG A 479 -9.67 12.04 12.16
N ALA A 480 -8.43 11.85 12.57
CA ALA A 480 -7.97 12.07 13.93
C ALA A 480 -8.10 13.55 14.33
N LYS A 481 -8.40 13.81 15.59
CA LYS A 481 -8.57 15.14 16.15
C LYS A 481 -7.79 15.26 17.46
N ARG A 482 -7.56 16.50 17.88
CA ARG A 482 -7.09 16.77 19.24
C ARG A 482 -8.06 16.16 20.25
N GLY A 483 -7.52 15.49 21.27
CA GLY A 483 -8.28 14.78 22.29
C GLY A 483 -8.53 13.30 21.99
N ASP A 484 -8.31 12.83 20.76
CA ASP A 484 -8.35 11.40 20.47
C ASP A 484 -7.19 10.68 21.18
N LEU A 485 -7.38 9.41 21.54
CA LEU A 485 -6.44 8.61 22.31
C LEU A 485 -5.59 7.74 21.38
N VAL A 486 -4.29 7.63 21.68
CA VAL A 486 -3.36 6.66 21.11
C VAL A 486 -3.34 5.44 22.02
N VAL A 487 -3.75 4.30 21.48
CA VAL A 487 -3.89 3.04 22.21
C VAL A 487 -3.11 1.93 21.54
N VAL A 488 -2.64 0.98 22.33
CA VAL A 488 -2.09 -0.27 21.83
C VAL A 488 -3.07 -1.39 22.18
N LEU A 489 -3.64 -2.03 21.15
CA LEU A 489 -4.49 -3.20 21.33
C LEU A 489 -3.62 -4.43 21.57
N TYR A 490 -3.98 -5.30 22.50
CA TYR A 490 -3.14 -6.47 22.81
C TYR A 490 -3.15 -7.47 21.65
N GLY A 491 -1.97 -7.90 21.18
CA GLY A 491 -1.81 -8.70 19.97
C GLY A 491 -1.77 -7.89 18.67
N SER A 492 -1.88 -6.55 18.73
CA SER A 492 -1.70 -5.71 17.55
C SER A 492 -0.24 -5.42 17.24
N LYS A 493 0.08 -5.42 15.94
CA LYS A 493 1.43 -5.04 15.47
C LYS A 493 1.66 -3.54 15.51
N VAL A 494 0.62 -2.71 15.41
CA VAL A 494 0.72 -1.24 15.32
C VAL A 494 -0.23 -0.56 16.31
N PRO A 495 0.08 0.66 16.76
CA PRO A 495 -0.85 1.42 17.60
C PRO A 495 -2.07 1.90 16.78
N PHE A 496 -3.13 2.23 17.51
CA PHE A 496 -4.41 2.70 16.97
C PHE A 496 -4.80 4.04 17.59
N VAL A 497 -5.61 4.79 16.86
CA VAL A 497 -6.30 5.97 17.37
C VAL A 497 -7.76 5.60 17.62
N VAL A 498 -8.23 5.89 18.82
CA VAL A 498 -9.64 5.74 19.20
C VAL A 498 -10.17 7.07 19.73
N ARG A 499 -11.47 7.27 19.60
CA ARG A 499 -12.17 8.45 20.12
C ARG A 499 -13.16 8.01 21.16
N GLU A 500 -13.04 8.57 22.35
CA GLU A 500 -13.98 8.36 23.44
C GLU A 500 -15.36 8.91 23.06
N GLN A 501 -16.39 8.13 23.37
CA GLN A 501 -17.80 8.43 23.23
C GLN A 501 -18.44 8.40 24.64
N GLU A 502 -19.75 8.59 24.71
CA GLU A 502 -20.45 8.53 25.99
C GLU A 502 -20.40 7.12 26.62
N HIS A 503 -20.36 7.08 27.95
CA HIS A 503 -20.43 5.87 28.78
C HIS A 503 -19.24 4.91 28.63
N GLY A 504 -18.02 5.43 28.42
CA GLY A 504 -16.81 4.59 28.34
C GLY A 504 -16.73 3.73 27.08
N ARG A 505 -17.47 4.10 26.03
CA ARG A 505 -17.43 3.46 24.72
C ARG A 505 -16.49 4.23 23.80
N TYR A 506 -15.94 3.55 22.80
CA TYR A 506 -14.95 4.15 21.92
C TYR A 506 -15.31 3.91 20.47
N SER A 507 -15.11 4.91 19.62
CA SER A 507 -15.15 4.72 18.17
C SER A 507 -13.73 4.58 17.63
N LEU A 508 -13.48 3.56 16.82
CA LEU A 508 -12.21 3.37 16.14
C LEU A 508 -12.00 4.46 15.08
N VAL A 509 -10.84 5.11 15.11
CA VAL A 509 -10.46 6.12 14.11
C VAL A 509 -9.54 5.52 13.04
N GLY A 510 -8.63 4.62 13.43
CA GLY A 510 -7.76 3.85 12.54
C GLY A 510 -6.35 3.63 13.10
N GLU A 511 -5.51 2.89 12.38
CA GLU A 511 -4.10 2.66 12.74
C GLU A 511 -3.26 3.94 12.67
N CYS A 512 -2.24 4.05 13.51
CA CYS A 512 -1.27 5.15 13.46
C CYS A 512 0.17 4.66 13.51
N TYR A 513 1.07 5.53 13.07
CA TYR A 513 2.50 5.42 13.29
C TYR A 513 2.89 6.48 14.31
N MET A 514 3.50 6.08 15.43
CA MET A 514 4.03 7.00 16.43
C MET A 514 5.45 6.57 16.77
N ASP A 515 6.41 7.45 16.49
CA ASP A 515 7.83 7.16 16.77
C ASP A 515 8.02 6.90 18.25
N GLY A 516 8.74 5.82 18.58
CA GLY A 516 9.04 5.44 19.96
C GLY A 516 8.02 4.52 20.64
N ILE A 517 6.94 4.08 19.98
CA ILE A 517 6.00 3.08 20.54
C ILE A 517 5.64 1.93 19.58
N MET A 518 6.43 1.78 18.50
CA MET A 518 6.18 0.77 17.46
C MET A 518 6.72 -0.63 17.82
N SER A 519 7.52 -0.76 18.88
CA SER A 519 8.22 -2.01 19.24
C SER A 519 7.98 -2.43 20.70
N GLY A 520 6.81 -2.08 21.26
CA GLY A 520 6.39 -2.51 22.59
C GLY A 520 6.70 -1.53 23.73
N GLU A 521 7.36 -0.42 23.45
CA GLU A 521 7.73 0.58 24.45
C GLU A 521 6.48 1.19 25.11
N GLY A 522 5.43 1.47 24.33
CA GLY A 522 4.18 2.05 24.82
C GLY A 522 3.49 1.24 25.92
N ILE A 523 3.58 -0.09 25.88
CA ILE A 523 3.02 -0.98 26.91
C ILE A 523 3.72 -0.81 28.25
N ARG A 524 5.04 -0.59 28.25
CA ARG A 524 5.81 -0.41 29.49
C ARG A 524 5.35 0.86 30.22
N PHE A 525 5.15 1.95 29.47
CA PHE A 525 4.66 3.22 30.02
C PHE A 525 3.24 3.09 30.54
N ALA A 526 2.33 2.51 29.75
CA ALA A 526 0.93 2.42 30.15
C ALA A 526 0.71 1.52 31.39
N LYS A 527 1.50 0.45 31.54
CA LYS A 527 1.49 -0.39 32.75
C LYS A 527 1.96 0.36 33.99
N TYR A 528 2.98 1.20 33.87
CA TYR A 528 3.45 2.04 34.99
C TYR A 528 2.36 3.02 35.46
N GLU A 529 1.56 3.53 34.53
CA GLU A 529 0.45 4.44 34.84
C GLU A 529 -0.91 3.74 35.09
N ASN A 530 -0.94 2.40 35.09
CA ASN A 530 -2.15 1.60 35.24
C ASN A 530 -3.28 1.95 34.25
N ARG A 531 -2.94 2.18 32.98
CA ARG A 531 -3.85 2.60 31.90
C ARG A 531 -4.38 1.46 31.03
N ASP A 532 -4.54 0.27 31.59
CA ASP A 532 -5.17 -0.84 30.91
C ASP A 532 -6.69 -0.63 30.84
N ILE A 533 -7.26 -0.86 29.67
CA ILE A 533 -8.69 -0.65 29.41
C ILE A 533 -9.29 -1.79 28.61
N GLU A 534 -10.57 -2.04 28.85
CA GLU A 534 -11.41 -2.82 27.96
C GLU A 534 -12.11 -1.85 27.00
N LEU A 535 -11.62 -1.80 25.76
CA LEU A 535 -12.18 -0.97 24.71
C LEU A 535 -13.45 -1.61 24.19
N THR A 536 -14.58 -0.96 24.43
CA THR A 536 -15.86 -1.30 23.80
C THR A 536 -15.99 -0.46 22.52
N LEU A 537 -15.59 -1.05 21.39
CA LEU A 537 -15.65 -0.40 20.09
C LEU A 537 -17.09 -0.42 19.55
N VAL A 538 -17.69 0.76 19.41
CA VAL A 538 -19.06 0.96 18.88
C VAL A 538 -19.10 1.38 17.45
#